data_AF-A0A0N6ZIW1-F1
#
_entry.id   AF-A0A0N6ZIW1-F1
#
_cell.length_a   1.000
_cell.length_b   1.000
_cell.length_c   1.000
_cell.angle_alpha   90.00
_cell.angle_beta   90.00
_cell.angle_gamma   90.00
#
_symmetry.space_group_name_H-M   'P 1'
#
loop_
_entity.id
_entity.type
_entity.pdbx_description
1 polymer ?
#
loop_
_entity_poly.entity_id
_entity_poly.type
_entity_poly.pdbx_seq_one_letter_code
_entity_poly.pdbx_strand_id
1 'polypeptide(L)'
;MVVALIIACEVGFWVLLALGLGARYLLKWRRTGVVLLLCEPVLELVLFAVTAYDLKNGAEPGWEHGLAALYIGYTVAYGHYTIRWLDGHAAHRLAGGPPPVKPPRYGMARARHEGRLWLRTVLGAAVACALLQGAVWYVGDDGDVSSLRSFQWTALRVVGIHGLIALTYLIWPKKGPASTPGAPAERRKQEAHR
;
A
#
# COMPACT_ATOMS: atom_id res chain seq x y z
N MET A 1 -13.13 -23.81 -17.05
CA MET A 1 -13.11 -23.80 -15.56
C MET A 1 -12.55 -22.48 -15.02
N VAL A 2 -11.41 -22.00 -15.54
CA VAL A 2 -10.78 -20.72 -15.14
C VAL A 2 -11.72 -19.51 -15.25
N VAL A 3 -12.48 -19.38 -16.35
CA VAL A 3 -13.43 -18.26 -16.54
C VAL A 3 -14.50 -18.20 -15.45
N ALA A 4 -15.05 -19.34 -15.03
CA ALA A 4 -16.05 -19.39 -13.97
C ALA A 4 -15.46 -19.03 -12.59
N LEU A 5 -14.20 -19.43 -12.33
CA LEU A 5 -13.47 -19.05 -11.11
C LEU A 5 -13.19 -17.55 -11.09
N ILE A 6 -12.74 -16.97 -12.19
CA ILE A 6 -12.50 -15.52 -12.34
C ILE A 6 -13.80 -14.76 -12.07
N ILE A 7 -14.91 -15.16 -12.70
CA ILE A 7 -16.22 -14.51 -12.48
C ILE A 7 -16.65 -14.63 -11.02
N ALA A 8 -16.51 -15.81 -10.40
CA ALA A 8 -16.86 -16.00 -9.00
C ALA A 8 -16.01 -15.12 -8.07
N CYS A 9 -14.72 -14.95 -8.39
CA CYS A 9 -13.81 -14.11 -7.61
C CYS A 9 -14.08 -12.63 -7.82
N GLU A 10 -14.40 -12.19 -9.04
CA GLU A 10 -14.80 -10.82 -9.34
C GLU A 10 -16.08 -10.46 -8.56
N VAL A 11 -17.09 -11.33 -8.60
CA VAL A 11 -18.33 -11.13 -7.83
C VAL A 11 -18.05 -11.15 -6.34
N GLY A 12 -17.26 -12.12 -5.85
CA GLY A 12 -16.88 -12.23 -4.44
C GLY A 12 -16.13 -11.01 -3.94
N PHE A 13 -15.21 -10.49 -4.75
CA PHE A 13 -14.46 -9.26 -4.51
C PHE A 13 -15.41 -8.08 -4.32
N TRP A 14 -16.31 -7.82 -5.27
CA TRP A 14 -17.22 -6.69 -5.19
C TRP A 14 -18.18 -6.79 -4.00
N VAL A 15 -18.67 -8.00 -3.71
CA VAL A 15 -19.53 -8.26 -2.56
C VAL A 15 -18.79 -8.02 -1.24
N LEU A 16 -17.58 -8.59 -1.08
CA LEU A 16 -16.77 -8.42 0.13
C LEU A 16 -16.34 -6.96 0.33
N LEU A 17 -15.97 -6.28 -0.74
CA LEU A 17 -15.60 -4.86 -0.70
C LEU A 17 -16.80 -4.01 -0.26
N ALA A 18 -17.97 -4.20 -0.88
CA ALA A 18 -19.18 -3.45 -0.54
C ALA A 18 -19.61 -3.72 0.92
N LEU A 19 -19.62 -4.99 1.35
CA LEU A 19 -19.96 -5.36 2.72
C LEU A 19 -18.92 -4.84 3.72
N GLY A 20 -17.64 -4.93 3.40
CA GLY A 20 -16.55 -4.48 4.26
C GLY A 20 -16.59 -2.96 4.49
N LEU A 21 -16.74 -2.19 3.40
CA LEU A 21 -16.87 -0.73 3.48
C LEU A 21 -18.19 -0.31 4.15
N GLY A 22 -19.30 -0.98 3.83
CA GLY A 22 -20.61 -0.73 4.45
C GLY A 22 -20.61 -1.00 5.95
N ALA A 23 -20.10 -2.15 6.39
CA ALA A 23 -19.93 -2.46 7.80
C ALA A 23 -19.02 -1.45 8.51
N ARG A 24 -17.91 -1.07 7.86
CA ARG A 24 -16.92 -0.16 8.45
C ARG A 24 -17.43 1.27 8.60
N TYR A 25 -18.05 1.83 7.57
CA TYR A 25 -18.35 3.26 7.49
C TYR A 25 -19.83 3.59 7.74
N LEU A 26 -20.78 2.75 7.32
CA LEU A 26 -22.20 2.97 7.56
C LEU A 26 -22.61 2.44 8.95
N LEU A 27 -22.27 1.19 9.26
CA LEU A 27 -22.61 0.55 10.54
C LEU A 27 -21.59 0.85 11.66
N LYS A 28 -20.47 1.49 11.32
CA LYS A 28 -19.35 1.80 12.24
C LYS A 28 -18.72 0.56 12.89
N TRP A 29 -18.96 -0.64 12.35
CA TRP A 29 -18.40 -1.91 12.79
C TRP A 29 -16.99 -2.11 12.25
N ARG A 30 -16.04 -1.38 12.85
CA ARG A 30 -14.64 -1.35 12.40
C ARG A 30 -14.01 -2.74 12.30
N ARG A 31 -14.25 -3.63 13.29
CA ARG A 31 -13.66 -4.98 13.31
C ARG A 31 -14.20 -5.85 12.18
N THR A 32 -15.52 -5.94 12.06
CA THR A 32 -16.19 -6.69 10.99
C THR A 32 -15.77 -6.19 9.62
N GLY A 33 -15.69 -4.88 9.43
CA GLY A 33 -15.18 -4.28 8.19
C GLY A 33 -13.73 -4.67 7.88
N VAL A 34 -12.83 -4.69 8.87
CA VAL A 34 -11.45 -5.20 8.63
C VAL A 34 -11.49 -6.66 8.19
N VAL A 35 -12.22 -7.52 8.90
CA VAL A 35 -12.26 -8.95 8.60
C VAL A 35 -12.77 -9.19 7.17
N LEU A 36 -13.85 -8.53 6.78
CA LEU A 36 -14.42 -8.63 5.43
C LEU A 36 -13.43 -8.13 4.36
N LEU A 37 -12.75 -7.01 4.60
CA LEU A 37 -11.74 -6.48 3.67
C LEU A 37 -10.47 -7.36 3.63
N LEU A 38 -10.16 -8.11 4.68
CA LEU A 38 -9.05 -9.08 4.68
C LEU A 38 -9.39 -10.37 3.93
N CYS A 39 -10.67 -10.69 3.73
CA CYS A 39 -11.04 -11.82 2.87
C CYS A 39 -10.62 -11.58 1.41
N GLU A 40 -10.54 -10.33 0.98
CA GLU A 40 -10.14 -9.96 -0.38
C GLU A 40 -8.69 -10.41 -0.73
N PRO A 41 -7.63 -10.02 0.01
CA PRO A 41 -6.28 -10.55 -0.25
C PRO A 41 -6.16 -12.05 0.01
N VAL A 42 -7.07 -12.66 0.80
CA VAL A 42 -7.11 -14.12 0.97
C VAL A 42 -7.63 -14.79 -0.30
N LEU A 43 -8.66 -14.25 -0.95
CA LEU A 43 -9.12 -14.73 -2.26
C LEU A 43 -8.01 -14.62 -3.31
N GLU A 44 -7.29 -13.50 -3.31
CA GLU A 44 -6.12 -13.32 -4.19
C GLU A 44 -5.03 -14.36 -3.93
N LEU A 45 -4.77 -14.70 -2.67
CA LEU A 45 -3.80 -15.74 -2.32
C LEU A 45 -4.27 -17.13 -2.80
N VAL A 46 -5.57 -17.42 -2.72
CA VAL A 46 -6.14 -18.67 -3.26
C VAL A 46 -5.98 -18.71 -4.78
N LEU A 47 -6.27 -17.61 -5.48
CA LEU A 47 -6.09 -17.52 -6.94
C LEU A 47 -4.63 -17.72 -7.34
N PHE A 48 -3.72 -17.10 -6.60
CA PHE A 48 -2.28 -17.29 -6.80
C PHE A 48 -1.86 -18.76 -6.59
N ALA A 49 -2.40 -19.45 -5.59
CA ALA A 49 -2.11 -20.87 -5.34
C ALA A 49 -2.67 -21.79 -6.43
N VAL A 50 -3.91 -21.56 -6.87
CA VAL A 50 -4.53 -22.29 -8.00
C VAL A 50 -3.72 -22.09 -9.27
N THR A 51 -3.23 -20.88 -9.50
CA THR A 51 -2.35 -20.59 -10.62
C THR A 51 -1.05 -21.38 -10.57
N ALA A 52 -0.37 -21.41 -9.42
CA ALA A 52 0.87 -22.17 -9.28
C ALA A 52 0.64 -23.67 -9.55
N TYR A 53 -0.54 -24.16 -9.15
CA TYR A 53 -1.00 -25.50 -9.51
C TYR A 53 -1.21 -25.66 -11.02
N ASP A 54 -1.90 -24.75 -11.69
CA ASP A 54 -2.12 -24.83 -13.14
C ASP A 54 -0.82 -24.75 -13.95
N LEU A 55 0.12 -23.88 -13.56
CA LEU A 55 1.45 -23.78 -14.19
C LEU A 55 2.23 -25.09 -14.10
N LYS A 56 2.16 -25.76 -12.94
CA LYS A 56 2.77 -27.07 -12.75
C LYS A 56 2.15 -28.14 -13.66
N ASN A 57 0.88 -27.98 -14.03
CA ASN A 57 0.17 -28.88 -14.93
C ASN A 57 0.29 -28.47 -16.41
N GLY A 58 1.18 -27.52 -16.74
CA GLY A 58 1.50 -27.13 -18.12
C GLY A 58 0.63 -26.01 -18.70
N ALA A 59 -0.08 -25.24 -17.86
CA ALA A 59 -0.77 -24.03 -18.33
C ALA A 59 0.22 -22.92 -18.71
N GLU A 60 -0.16 -22.07 -19.67
CA GLU A 60 0.68 -20.94 -20.09
C GLU A 60 0.73 -19.84 -19.01
N PRO A 61 1.91 -19.27 -18.72
CA PRO A 61 2.06 -18.21 -17.73
C PRO A 61 1.55 -16.86 -18.22
N GLY A 62 0.36 -16.48 -17.74
CA GLY A 62 -0.18 -15.12 -17.86
C GLY A 62 0.47 -14.07 -16.95
N TRP A 63 0.28 -12.79 -17.28
CA TRP A 63 0.74 -11.62 -16.52
C TRP A 63 -0.08 -11.39 -15.24
N GLU A 64 -1.35 -11.78 -15.24
CA GLU A 64 -2.31 -11.67 -14.12
C GLU A 64 -1.76 -12.33 -12.84
N HIS A 65 -1.02 -13.42 -13.03
CA HIS A 65 -0.47 -14.27 -11.98
C HIS A 65 0.64 -13.62 -11.15
N GLY A 66 1.51 -12.85 -11.80
CA GLY A 66 2.56 -12.12 -11.10
C GLY A 66 2.04 -10.85 -10.42
N LEU A 67 0.95 -10.28 -10.94
CA LEU A 67 0.29 -9.11 -10.37
C LEU A 67 -0.35 -9.42 -9.01
N ALA A 68 -0.93 -10.61 -8.84
CA ALA A 68 -1.52 -11.06 -7.57
C ALA A 68 -0.50 -11.02 -6.43
N ALA A 69 0.72 -11.53 -6.65
CA ALA A 69 1.79 -11.49 -5.64
C ALA A 69 2.20 -10.06 -5.26
N LEU A 70 2.25 -9.14 -6.23
CA LEU A 70 2.51 -7.72 -5.97
C LEU A 70 1.37 -7.07 -5.17
N TYR A 71 0.12 -7.39 -5.49
CA TYR A 71 -1.06 -6.89 -4.78
C TYR A 71 -1.10 -7.34 -3.32
N ILE A 72 -0.81 -8.63 -3.07
CA ILE A 72 -0.69 -9.18 -1.72
C ILE A 72 0.44 -8.49 -0.97
N GLY A 73 1.61 -8.34 -1.60
CA GLY A 73 2.75 -7.61 -1.04
C GLY A 73 2.40 -6.17 -0.65
N TYR A 74 1.69 -5.45 -1.53
CA TYR A 74 1.19 -4.10 -1.23
C TYR A 74 0.24 -4.10 -0.04
N THR A 75 -0.70 -5.04 0.01
CA THR A 75 -1.68 -5.14 1.10
C THR A 75 -1.01 -5.39 2.45
N VAL A 76 0.01 -6.24 2.51
CA VAL A 76 0.79 -6.47 3.74
C VAL A 76 1.58 -5.21 4.16
N ALA A 77 2.23 -4.54 3.21
CA ALA A 77 3.09 -3.40 3.50
C ALA A 77 2.34 -2.10 3.83
N TYR A 78 1.25 -1.85 3.10
CA TYR A 78 0.51 -0.59 3.12
C TYR A 78 -0.92 -0.71 3.65
N GLY A 79 -1.50 -1.91 3.74
CA GLY A 79 -2.92 -2.09 4.09
C GLY A 79 -3.33 -1.36 5.36
N HIS A 80 -2.58 -1.56 6.46
CA HIS A 80 -2.87 -0.85 7.72
C HIS A 80 -2.73 0.68 7.59
N TYR A 81 -1.74 1.16 6.85
CA TYR A 81 -1.52 2.58 6.61
C TYR A 81 -2.67 3.20 5.79
N THR A 82 -3.06 2.54 4.70
CA THR A 82 -4.14 2.95 3.81
C THR A 82 -5.47 2.93 4.53
N ILE A 83 -5.78 1.90 5.31
CA ILE A 83 -7.02 1.83 6.11
C ILE A 83 -7.09 2.99 7.11
N ARG A 84 -6.00 3.26 7.85
CA ARG A 84 -5.98 4.36 8.83
C ARG A 84 -6.15 5.72 8.16
N TRP A 85 -5.58 5.87 6.97
CA TRP A 85 -5.72 7.08 6.16
C TRP A 85 -7.15 7.26 5.64
N LEU A 86 -7.78 6.19 5.16
CA LEU A 86 -9.18 6.17 4.73
C LEU A 86 -10.13 6.44 5.91
N ASP A 87 -9.89 5.83 7.07
CA ASP A 87 -10.65 6.10 8.29
C ASP A 87 -10.63 7.57 8.68
N GLY A 88 -9.48 8.24 8.53
CA GLY A 88 -9.34 9.67 8.78
C GLY A 88 -10.18 10.50 7.79
N HIS A 89 -10.20 10.12 6.52
CA HIS A 89 -11.03 10.79 5.50
C HIS A 89 -12.52 10.58 5.75
N ALA A 90 -12.92 9.35 6.10
CA ALA A 90 -14.28 9.03 6.46
C ALA A 90 -14.72 9.80 7.71
N ALA A 91 -13.87 9.86 8.74
CA ALA A 91 -14.15 10.65 9.93
C ALA A 91 -14.33 12.14 9.61
N HIS A 92 -13.48 12.70 8.74
CA HIS A 92 -13.59 14.10 8.33
C HIS A 92 -14.86 14.38 7.50
N ARG A 93 -15.13 13.56 6.47
CA ARG A 93 -16.24 13.82 5.52
C ARG A 93 -17.60 13.36 6.02
N LEU A 94 -17.68 12.25 6.74
CA LEU A 94 -18.94 11.62 7.15
C LEU A 94 -19.30 11.92 8.61
N ALA A 95 -18.32 12.28 9.45
CA ALA A 95 -18.52 12.48 10.88
C ALA A 95 -18.05 13.85 11.40
N GLY A 96 -17.70 14.79 10.51
CA GLY A 96 -17.29 16.15 10.88
C GLY A 96 -15.98 16.23 11.67
N GLY A 97 -15.16 15.18 11.65
CA GLY A 97 -13.89 15.12 12.35
C GLY A 97 -12.83 16.07 11.78
N PRO A 98 -11.71 16.28 12.49
CA PRO A 98 -10.63 17.12 11.99
C PRO A 98 -10.02 16.55 10.69
N PRO A 99 -9.44 17.40 9.83
CA PRO A 99 -8.85 16.95 8.57
C PRO A 99 -7.70 15.96 8.83
N PRO A 100 -7.49 14.97 7.95
CA PRO A 100 -6.42 13.99 8.10
C PRO A 100 -5.05 14.67 8.13
N VAL A 101 -4.19 14.22 9.04
CA VAL A 101 -2.86 14.80 9.27
C VAL A 101 -2.03 14.70 7.99
N LYS A 102 -1.57 15.85 7.50
CA LYS A 102 -0.76 15.92 6.27
C LYS A 102 0.66 15.40 6.55
N PRO A 103 1.30 14.73 5.58
CA PRO A 103 2.68 14.26 5.74
C PRO A 103 3.65 15.44 5.91
N PRO A 104 4.79 15.24 6.61
CA PRO A 104 5.78 16.29 6.83
C PRO A 104 6.31 16.85 5.51
N ARG A 105 6.30 18.17 5.36
CA ARG A 105 6.64 18.81 4.08
C ARG A 105 8.10 19.17 3.92
N TYR A 106 8.86 19.28 5.01
CA TYR A 106 10.20 19.87 5.01
C TYR A 106 11.19 19.15 5.94
N GLY A 107 12.47 19.39 5.69
CA GLY A 107 13.59 19.00 6.53
C GLY A 107 13.71 17.49 6.77
N MET A 108 14.41 17.15 7.85
CA MET A 108 14.69 15.75 8.22
C MET A 108 13.42 14.97 8.58
N ALA A 109 12.34 15.65 9.00
CA ALA A 109 11.06 15.01 9.26
C ALA A 109 10.44 14.42 7.98
N ARG A 110 10.60 15.09 6.83
CA ARG A 110 10.19 14.57 5.53
C ARG A 110 11.07 13.39 5.10
N ALA A 111 12.39 13.54 5.18
CA ALA A 111 13.32 12.46 4.84
C ALA A 111 13.02 11.16 5.63
N ARG A 112 12.77 11.27 6.94
CA ARG A 112 12.36 10.13 7.79
C ARG A 112 10.99 9.56 7.43
N HIS A 113 10.08 10.38 6.90
CA HIS A 113 8.78 9.89 6.43
C HIS A 113 8.95 9.08 5.13
N GLU A 114 9.68 9.63 4.15
CA GLU A 114 9.98 8.95 2.89
C GLU A 114 10.79 7.66 3.13
N GLY A 115 11.78 7.68 4.01
CA GLY A 115 12.52 6.47 4.39
C GLY A 115 11.63 5.38 5.00
N ARG A 116 10.62 5.75 5.82
CA ARG A 116 9.63 4.81 6.34
C ARG A 116 8.69 4.28 5.25
N LEU A 117 8.32 5.11 4.27
CA LEU A 117 7.54 4.66 3.11
C LEU A 117 8.34 3.71 2.24
N TRP A 118 9.63 3.97 2.03
CA TRP A 118 10.52 3.08 1.32
C TRP A 118 10.68 1.73 2.02
N LEU A 119 10.84 1.71 3.36
CA LEU A 119 10.89 0.46 4.13
C LEU A 119 9.60 -0.37 3.97
N ARG A 120 8.43 0.27 3.82
CA ARG A 120 7.19 -0.44 3.48
C ARG A 120 7.26 -1.03 2.07
N THR A 121 7.80 -0.31 1.09
CA THR A 121 8.00 -0.87 -0.27
C THR A 121 8.93 -2.07 -0.24
N VAL A 122 10.01 -2.01 0.55
CA VAL A 122 10.92 -3.14 0.75
C VAL A 122 10.16 -4.34 1.34
N LEU A 123 9.35 -4.12 2.37
CA LEU A 123 8.52 -5.17 2.96
C LEU A 123 7.55 -5.78 1.92
N GLY A 124 6.86 -4.94 1.15
CA GLY A 124 5.89 -5.41 0.16
C GLY A 124 6.55 -6.19 -0.96
N ALA A 125 7.69 -5.72 -1.45
CA ALA A 125 8.49 -6.44 -2.44
C ALA A 125 9.08 -7.74 -1.87
N ALA A 126 9.51 -7.77 -0.61
CA ALA A 126 9.99 -8.98 0.03
C ALA A 126 8.90 -10.06 0.11
N VAL A 127 7.67 -9.68 0.50
CA VAL A 127 6.52 -10.58 0.53
C VAL A 127 6.18 -11.07 -0.88
N ALA A 128 6.10 -10.17 -1.85
CA ALA A 128 5.81 -10.55 -3.24
C ALA A 128 6.88 -11.49 -3.81
N CYS A 129 8.16 -11.17 -3.61
CA CYS A 129 9.27 -12.01 -4.04
C CYS A 129 9.26 -13.38 -3.35
N ALA A 130 8.90 -13.45 -2.07
CA ALA A 130 8.79 -14.72 -1.34
C ALA A 130 7.66 -15.60 -1.90
N LEU A 131 6.48 -15.02 -2.18
CA LEU A 131 5.37 -15.74 -2.81
C LEU A 131 5.74 -16.23 -4.21
N LEU A 132 6.29 -15.35 -5.05
CA LEU A 132 6.76 -15.69 -6.39
C LEU A 132 7.85 -16.77 -6.34
N GLN A 133 8.80 -16.67 -5.40
CA GLN A 133 9.86 -17.67 -5.26
C GLN A 133 9.31 -19.02 -4.81
N GLY A 134 8.33 -19.03 -3.91
CA GLY A 134 7.62 -20.25 -3.51
C GLY A 134 6.91 -20.91 -4.69
N ALA A 135 6.23 -20.12 -5.53
CA ALA A 135 5.61 -20.63 -6.75
C ALA A 135 6.64 -21.18 -7.75
N VAL A 136 7.78 -20.50 -7.95
CA VAL A 136 8.88 -21.01 -8.79
C VAL A 136 9.37 -22.37 -8.29
N TRP A 137 9.59 -22.54 -6.98
CA TRP A 137 9.99 -23.83 -6.42
C TRP A 137 8.92 -24.91 -6.54
N TYR A 138 7.65 -24.52 -6.46
CA TYR A 138 6.52 -25.45 -6.58
C TYR A 138 6.33 -25.97 -8.01
N VAL A 139 6.46 -25.09 -9.01
CA VAL A 139 6.35 -25.43 -10.43
C VAL A 139 7.52 -26.33 -10.87
N GLY A 140 8.74 -26.04 -10.39
CA GLY A 140 9.91 -26.85 -10.70
C GLY A 140 10.45 -26.61 -12.11
N ASP A 141 11.36 -27.49 -12.55
CA ASP A 141 12.10 -27.34 -13.81
C ASP A 141 11.26 -27.68 -15.07
N ASP A 142 10.12 -28.36 -14.88
CA ASP A 142 9.26 -28.81 -15.97
C ASP A 142 8.26 -27.75 -16.46
N GLY A 143 8.08 -26.64 -15.71
CA GLY A 143 7.10 -25.60 -16.02
C GLY A 143 7.72 -24.22 -16.31
N ASP A 144 7.01 -23.39 -17.06
CA ASP A 144 7.48 -22.04 -17.41
C ASP A 144 7.31 -21.05 -16.25
N VAL A 145 8.44 -20.66 -15.67
CA VAL A 145 8.53 -19.70 -14.55
C VAL A 145 8.98 -18.29 -14.99
N SER A 146 9.11 -18.03 -16.29
CA SER A 146 9.64 -16.78 -16.84
C SER A 146 8.86 -15.55 -16.37
N SER A 147 7.52 -15.63 -16.39
CA SER A 147 6.63 -14.57 -15.89
C SER A 147 6.89 -14.29 -14.40
N LEU A 148 6.95 -15.32 -13.55
CA LEU A 148 7.20 -15.16 -12.11
C LEU A 148 8.54 -14.45 -11.83
N ARG A 149 9.59 -14.82 -12.57
CA ARG A 149 10.91 -14.17 -12.50
C ARG A 149 10.87 -12.72 -12.95
N SER A 150 10.13 -12.41 -14.02
CA SER A 150 9.96 -11.04 -14.52
C SER A 150 9.29 -10.14 -13.46
N PHE A 151 8.28 -10.65 -12.75
CA PHE A 151 7.63 -9.92 -11.68
C PHE A 151 8.52 -9.73 -10.44
N GLN A 152 9.40 -10.69 -10.11
CA GLN A 152 10.43 -10.49 -9.09
C GLN A 152 11.35 -9.31 -9.46
N TRP A 153 11.83 -9.26 -10.71
CA TRP A 153 12.64 -8.14 -11.20
C TRP A 153 11.89 -6.81 -11.17
N THR A 154 10.60 -6.84 -11.48
CA THR A 154 9.73 -5.65 -11.41
C THR A 154 9.62 -5.14 -9.98
N ALA A 155 9.39 -6.02 -9.00
CA ALA A 155 9.37 -5.66 -7.58
C ALA A 155 10.69 -5.03 -7.13
N LEU A 156 11.83 -5.61 -7.51
CA LEU A 156 13.15 -5.08 -7.17
C LEU A 156 13.42 -3.70 -7.82
N ARG A 157 13.01 -3.51 -9.09
CA ARG A 157 13.11 -2.21 -9.76
C ARG A 157 12.29 -1.15 -9.05
N VAL A 158 11.07 -1.47 -8.63
CA VAL A 158 10.20 -0.54 -7.86
C VAL A 158 10.86 -0.15 -6.54
N VAL A 159 11.43 -1.11 -5.80
CA VAL A 159 12.17 -0.83 -4.56
C VAL A 159 13.39 0.05 -4.83
N GLY A 160 14.15 -0.23 -5.90
CA GLY A 160 15.32 0.54 -6.29
C GLY A 160 14.97 1.98 -6.64
N ILE A 161 13.99 2.19 -7.53
CA ILE A 161 13.53 3.52 -7.95
C ILE A 161 13.00 4.31 -6.75
N HIS A 162 12.14 3.71 -5.92
CA HIS A 162 11.62 4.38 -4.73
C HIS A 162 12.74 4.68 -3.73
N GLY A 163 13.73 3.79 -3.60
CA GLY A 163 14.92 4.01 -2.77
C GLY A 163 15.73 5.20 -3.24
N LEU A 164 15.98 5.32 -4.55
CA LEU A 164 16.64 6.48 -5.13
C LEU A 164 15.88 7.77 -4.82
N ILE A 165 14.56 7.78 -4.99
CA ILE A 165 13.72 8.94 -4.66
C ILE A 165 13.83 9.27 -3.16
N ALA A 166 13.70 8.29 -2.27
CA ALA A 166 13.82 8.50 -0.83
C ALA A 166 15.19 9.04 -0.42
N LEU A 167 16.27 8.55 -1.07
CA LEU A 167 17.64 9.03 -0.88
C LEU A 167 17.79 10.49 -1.31
N THR A 168 17.12 10.94 -2.37
CA THR A 168 17.18 12.37 -2.75
C THR A 168 16.69 13.30 -1.64
N TYR A 169 15.64 12.90 -0.90
CA TYR A 169 15.14 13.66 0.25
C TYR A 169 16.05 13.63 1.47
N LEU A 170 16.89 12.59 1.59
CA LEU A 170 17.88 12.49 2.65
C LEU A 170 19.12 13.34 2.35
N ILE A 171 19.60 13.32 1.10
CA ILE A 171 20.80 14.06 0.67
C ILE A 171 20.49 15.55 0.47
N TRP A 172 19.32 15.88 -0.10
CA TRP A 172 18.86 17.26 -0.31
C TRP A 172 17.55 17.53 0.46
N PRO A 173 17.60 17.71 1.79
CA PRO A 173 16.41 17.99 2.58
C PRO A 173 15.80 19.34 2.18
N LYS A 174 14.54 19.31 1.73
CA LYS A 174 13.79 20.50 1.32
C LYS A 174 13.67 21.48 2.49
N LYS A 175 14.24 22.68 2.36
CA LYS A 175 14.16 23.74 3.38
C LYS A 175 12.72 24.25 3.48
N GLY A 176 12.25 24.45 4.71
CA GLY A 176 10.97 25.11 4.96
C GLY A 176 11.03 26.58 4.56
N PRO A 177 9.88 27.25 4.35
CA PRO A 177 9.88 28.70 4.25
C PRO A 177 10.60 29.26 5.48
N ALA A 178 11.56 30.15 5.26
CA ALA A 178 12.21 30.85 6.36
C ALA A 178 11.10 31.49 7.19
N SER A 179 10.96 31.09 8.44
CA SER A 179 10.16 31.82 9.40
C SER A 179 10.69 33.25 9.39
N THR A 180 9.90 34.19 8.87
CA THR A 180 10.21 35.63 8.90
C THR A 180 10.67 35.98 10.32
N PRO A 181 11.92 36.44 10.52
CA PRO A 181 12.37 36.89 11.82
C PRO A 181 11.57 38.14 12.19
N GLY A 182 10.78 38.06 13.26
CA GLY A 182 10.23 39.20 13.98
C GLY A 182 9.19 40.03 13.21
N ALA A 183 7.91 39.76 13.45
CA ALA A 183 6.97 40.87 13.50
C ALA A 183 7.46 41.82 14.63
N PRO A 184 7.71 43.12 14.35
CA PRO A 184 8.21 44.03 15.37
C PRO A 184 7.20 44.14 16.52
N ALA A 185 7.73 44.29 17.72
CA ALA A 185 6.98 44.46 18.96
C ALA A 185 6.11 45.73 18.94
N GLU A 186 4.97 45.71 18.25
CA GLU A 186 3.86 46.64 18.46
C GLU A 186 3.12 46.28 19.76
N ARG A 187 3.79 46.44 20.91
CA ARG A 187 3.08 46.52 22.21
C ARG A 187 3.91 47.13 23.35
N ARG A 188 4.80 48.08 23.05
CA ARG A 188 5.50 48.86 24.09
C ARG A 188 5.66 50.35 23.75
N LYS A 189 4.65 50.94 23.10
CA LYS A 189 4.52 52.40 22.92
C LYS A 189 3.18 52.99 23.38
N GLN A 190 2.20 52.19 23.79
CA GLN A 190 0.92 52.70 24.32
C GLN A 190 0.90 52.92 25.85
N GLU A 191 1.93 52.48 26.59
CA GLU A 191 2.03 52.70 28.04
C GLU A 191 2.96 53.87 28.43
N ALA A 192 3.71 54.43 27.49
CA ALA A 192 4.61 55.56 27.75
C ALA A 192 3.99 56.94 27.46
N HIS A 193 2.70 57.00 27.12
CA HIS A 193 2.00 58.25 26.80
C HIS A 193 0.62 58.36 27.47
N ARG A 194 0.45 57.70 28.63
CA ARG A 194 -0.61 58.02 29.60
C ARG A 194 -0.04 58.86 30.72
#